data_AF-A0A482X5N2-F1
#
_entry.id   AF-A0A482X5N2-F1
#
_cell.length_a   1.000
_cell.length_b   1.000
_cell.length_c   1.000
_cell.angle_alpha   90.00
_cell.angle_beta   90.00
_cell.angle_gamma   90.00
#
_symmetry.space_group_name_H-M   'P 1'
#
loop_
_entity.id
_entity.type
_entity.pdbx_description
1 polymer ?
#
loop_
_entity_poly.entity_id
_entity_poly.type
_entity_poly.pdbx_seq_one_letter_code
_entity_poly.pdbx_strand_id
1 'polypeptide(L)'
;MEESHNEDNIIGSPIQEFFRGKTVFLTGGTGFMGKILIEKILRSCPHVTRIYMLVRQKKNKEFKQRMQEYVEDEVFHKLNAKQRLKVSGIPGDVAQPGLGISEEHRKLLEDSVNIVFHAAATVRFDEPLPTAVNINVAGTKEIFDLARNMRHLKALVHVSTAFSNCQLDEIREEIYDPPTTHQKLIQLTQSIEGKFLNEITPIILEKRPNTYVYTKAVAEEVVRTQSKGLPVSIFRPAIGKNILKVILAQILIMQSIEDANQNENEPAEEVVHEEPTVYNYVSSTQRPITWKEFSKLALTHGEECPPSQGIWCFCLTLNKYFLIHYLYVIFMHFLPAIKMDGIAMIFGKKAQ
;
A
#
# COMPACT_ATOMS: atom_id res chain seq x y z
N MET A 1 20.97 -13.82 -39.81
CA MET A 1 19.74 -13.01 -39.92
C MET A 1 18.68 -13.80 -39.18
N GLU A 2 18.67 -13.65 -37.85
CA GLU A 2 17.74 -14.38 -36.99
C GLU A 2 16.41 -13.64 -36.95
N GLU A 3 15.34 -14.41 -37.06
CA GLU A 3 13.96 -14.00 -37.01
C GLU A 3 13.67 -13.20 -35.73
N SER A 4 13.64 -11.88 -35.85
CA SER A 4 12.94 -11.03 -34.90
C SER A 4 11.45 -11.30 -35.05
N HIS A 5 10.97 -12.38 -34.45
CA HIS A 5 9.53 -12.59 -34.28
C HIS A 5 8.95 -11.32 -33.69
N ASN A 6 8.02 -10.73 -34.44
CA ASN A 6 7.37 -9.47 -34.13
C ASN A 6 6.40 -9.69 -32.95
N GLU A 7 6.95 -9.86 -31.73
CA GLU A 7 6.18 -10.10 -30.50
C GLU A 7 5.12 -9.02 -30.27
N ASP A 8 5.32 -7.81 -30.81
CA ASP A 8 4.38 -6.69 -30.71
C ASP A 8 3.04 -6.94 -31.43
N ASN A 9 2.97 -7.93 -32.34
CA ASN A 9 1.74 -8.29 -33.05
C ASN A 9 0.96 -9.47 -32.43
N ILE A 10 1.45 -10.07 -31.34
CA ILE A 10 0.73 -11.15 -30.66
C ILE A 10 -0.38 -10.55 -29.80
N ILE A 11 -1.63 -10.91 -30.09
CA ILE A 11 -2.79 -10.55 -29.26
C ILE A 11 -2.62 -11.21 -27.88
N GLY A 12 -2.54 -10.40 -26.85
CA GLY A 12 -2.44 -10.83 -25.46
C GLY A 12 -3.80 -11.13 -24.84
N SER A 13 -3.77 -11.62 -23.59
CA SER A 13 -4.97 -11.65 -22.74
C SER A 13 -5.55 -10.24 -22.55
N PRO A 14 -6.83 -10.09 -22.17
CA PRO A 14 -7.44 -8.77 -21.92
C PRO A 14 -6.63 -7.88 -20.98
N ILE A 15 -6.03 -8.45 -19.93
CA ILE A 15 -5.12 -7.76 -19.02
C ILE A 15 -3.87 -7.23 -19.75
N GLN A 16 -3.26 -8.06 -20.61
CA GLN A 16 -2.06 -7.64 -21.36
C GLN A 16 -2.38 -6.52 -22.35
N GLU A 17 -3.55 -6.57 -22.99
CA GLU A 17 -4.03 -5.50 -23.87
C GLU A 17 -4.33 -4.22 -23.11
N PHE A 18 -4.92 -4.30 -21.92
CA PHE A 18 -5.14 -3.12 -21.07
C PHE A 18 -3.82 -2.39 -20.76
N PHE A 19 -2.74 -3.12 -20.46
CA PHE A 19 -1.41 -2.54 -20.20
C PHE A 19 -0.59 -2.24 -21.47
N ARG A 20 -1.04 -2.63 -22.66
CA ARG A 20 -0.28 -2.46 -23.91
C ARG A 20 -0.08 -0.98 -24.21
N GLY A 21 1.17 -0.59 -24.40
CA GLY A 21 1.53 0.80 -24.67
C GLY A 21 1.30 1.77 -23.51
N LYS A 22 0.84 1.30 -22.35
CA LYS A 22 0.51 2.17 -21.21
C LYS A 22 1.73 2.46 -20.34
N THR A 23 1.68 3.62 -19.69
CA THR A 23 2.61 4.02 -18.64
C THR A 23 1.94 3.97 -17.28
N VAL A 24 2.62 3.39 -16.30
CA VAL A 24 2.13 3.23 -14.93
C VAL A 24 2.89 4.18 -14.00
N PHE A 25 2.19 4.89 -13.13
CA PHE A 25 2.77 5.60 -12.00
C PHE A 25 2.38 4.92 -10.68
N LEU A 26 3.35 4.71 -9.80
CA LEU A 26 3.14 3.99 -8.55
C LEU A 26 3.80 4.70 -7.37
N THR A 27 3.04 4.84 -6.28
CA THR A 27 3.58 5.24 -4.98
C THR A 27 3.68 4.04 -4.04
N GLY A 28 4.65 4.05 -3.14
CA GLY A 28 4.90 2.90 -2.25
C GLY A 28 5.64 1.75 -2.93
N GLY A 29 6.22 1.99 -4.12
CA GLY A 29 6.84 0.93 -4.93
C GLY A 29 8.08 0.31 -4.32
N THR A 30 8.79 1.04 -3.47
CA THR A 30 9.94 0.48 -2.74
C THR A 30 9.54 -0.47 -1.62
N GLY A 31 8.25 -0.49 -1.24
CA GLY A 31 7.71 -1.42 -0.26
C GLY A 31 7.45 -2.81 -0.85
N PHE A 32 7.22 -3.79 0.02
CA PHE A 32 7.04 -5.19 -0.36
C PHE A 32 5.93 -5.41 -1.41
N MET A 33 4.73 -4.87 -1.17
CA MET A 33 3.59 -4.96 -2.10
C MET A 33 3.92 -4.33 -3.46
N GLY A 34 4.50 -3.13 -3.44
CA GLY A 34 4.85 -2.38 -4.64
C GLY A 34 5.88 -3.09 -5.52
N LYS A 35 6.93 -3.66 -4.91
CA LYS A 35 7.94 -4.45 -5.63
C LYS A 35 7.34 -5.63 -6.38
N ILE A 36 6.49 -6.40 -5.71
CA ILE A 36 5.88 -7.59 -6.31
C ILE A 36 4.86 -7.18 -7.40
N LEU A 37 4.11 -6.08 -7.20
CA LEU A 37 3.22 -5.55 -8.23
C LEU A 37 4.01 -5.15 -9.49
N ILE A 38 5.13 -4.45 -9.33
CA ILE A 38 6.02 -4.06 -10.43
C ILE A 38 6.59 -5.30 -11.13
N GLU A 39 7.10 -6.28 -10.39
CA GLU A 39 7.59 -7.55 -10.95
C GLU A 39 6.51 -8.23 -11.79
N LYS A 40 5.30 -8.33 -11.24
CA LYS A 40 4.18 -9.04 -11.85
C LYS A 40 3.73 -8.36 -13.14
N ILE A 41 3.64 -7.02 -13.16
CA ILE A 41 3.33 -6.23 -14.36
C ILE A 41 4.42 -6.47 -15.41
N LEU A 42 5.70 -6.32 -15.07
CA LEU A 42 6.79 -6.47 -16.03
C LEU A 42 6.90 -7.88 -16.61
N ARG A 43 6.62 -8.91 -15.79
CA ARG A 43 6.66 -10.31 -16.22
C ARG A 43 5.45 -10.71 -17.04
N SER A 44 4.26 -10.21 -16.70
CA SER A 44 3.00 -10.67 -17.29
C SER A 44 2.50 -9.77 -18.42
N CYS A 45 2.86 -8.49 -18.41
CA CYS A 45 2.43 -7.48 -19.38
C CYS A 45 3.67 -6.96 -20.14
N PRO A 46 4.25 -7.75 -21.07
CA PRO A 46 5.51 -7.42 -21.72
C PRO A 46 5.45 -6.12 -22.53
N HIS A 47 4.27 -5.70 -22.98
CA HIS A 47 4.07 -4.50 -23.80
C HIS A 47 3.79 -3.22 -22.99
N VAL A 48 3.91 -3.25 -21.65
CA VAL A 48 3.89 -2.00 -20.85
C VAL A 48 5.06 -1.11 -21.27
N THR A 49 4.82 0.19 -21.44
CA THR A 49 5.85 1.12 -21.93
C THR A 49 6.86 1.44 -20.84
N ARG A 50 6.36 1.90 -19.69
CA ARG A 50 7.20 2.40 -18.59
C ARG A 50 6.44 2.32 -17.26
N ILE A 51 7.20 2.14 -16.18
CA ILE A 51 6.71 2.24 -14.80
C ILE A 51 7.51 3.31 -14.07
N TYR A 52 6.85 4.40 -13.72
CA TYR A 52 7.38 5.45 -12.85
C TYR A 52 7.03 5.15 -11.39
N MET A 53 8.01 5.26 -10.50
CA MET A 53 7.83 5.04 -9.07
C MET A 53 8.24 6.29 -8.29
N LEU A 54 7.37 6.79 -7.40
CA LEU A 54 7.75 7.85 -6.48
C LEU A 54 8.70 7.30 -5.40
N VAL A 55 9.89 7.89 -5.28
CA VAL A 55 10.95 7.42 -4.39
C VAL A 55 11.45 8.55 -3.52
N ARG A 56 11.24 8.41 -2.21
CA ARG A 56 11.75 9.34 -1.19
C ARG A 56 13.27 9.39 -1.22
N GLN A 57 13.85 10.58 -1.21
CA GLN A 57 15.29 10.73 -1.02
C GLN A 57 15.69 10.32 0.41
N LYS A 58 16.84 9.66 0.56
CA LYS A 58 17.43 9.35 1.87
C LYS A 58 18.77 10.08 1.97
N LYS A 59 19.04 10.70 3.12
CA LYS A 59 20.26 11.50 3.35
C LYS A 59 21.57 10.74 3.11
N ASN A 60 21.54 9.40 3.25
CA ASN A 60 22.75 8.58 3.31
C ASN A 60 23.05 7.83 2.02
N LYS A 61 22.33 8.09 0.91
CA LYS A 61 22.53 7.34 -0.34
C LYS A 61 22.15 8.15 -1.57
N GLU A 62 22.99 8.09 -2.59
CA GLU A 62 22.67 8.71 -3.89
C GLU A 62 21.44 8.04 -4.51
N PHE A 63 20.59 8.85 -5.14
CA PHE A 63 19.36 8.39 -5.77
C PHE A 63 19.62 7.33 -6.86
N LYS A 64 20.63 7.55 -7.72
CA LYS A 64 20.99 6.61 -8.79
C LYS A 64 21.40 5.25 -8.24
N GLN A 65 22.29 5.23 -7.24
CA GLN A 65 22.71 3.99 -6.59
C GLN A 65 21.53 3.24 -5.97
N ARG A 66 20.61 3.95 -5.31
CA ARG A 66 19.39 3.34 -4.75
C ARG A 66 18.51 2.71 -5.83
N MET A 67 18.37 3.36 -6.98
CA MET A 67 17.58 2.82 -8.09
C MET A 67 18.24 1.61 -8.73
N GLN A 68 19.58 1.60 -8.83
CA GLN A 68 20.33 0.45 -9.30
C GLN A 68 20.11 -0.78 -8.40
N GLU A 69 20.30 -0.62 -7.09
CA GLU A 69 20.04 -1.71 -6.14
C GLU A 69 18.58 -2.16 -6.15
N TYR A 70 17.65 -1.24 -6.38
CA TYR A 70 16.23 -1.59 -6.48
C TYR A 70 15.98 -2.55 -7.63
N VAL A 71 16.54 -2.30 -8.82
CA VAL A 71 16.33 -3.18 -9.99
C VAL A 71 17.16 -4.47 -9.94
N GLU A 72 18.20 -4.50 -9.11
CA GLU A 72 19.03 -5.69 -8.84
C GLU A 72 18.49 -6.57 -7.70
N ASP A 73 17.43 -6.14 -7.01
CA ASP A 73 16.79 -6.89 -5.94
C ASP A 73 16.35 -8.30 -6.39
N GLU A 74 16.49 -9.28 -5.50
CA GLU A 74 16.20 -10.70 -5.77
C GLU A 74 14.78 -10.92 -6.28
N VAL A 75 13.82 -10.08 -5.90
CA VAL A 75 12.44 -10.16 -6.41
C VAL A 75 12.37 -10.09 -7.94
N PHE A 76 13.32 -9.40 -8.58
CA PHE A 76 13.37 -9.20 -10.03
C PHE A 76 14.26 -10.22 -10.76
N HIS A 77 14.76 -11.27 -10.09
CA HIS A 77 15.69 -12.25 -10.69
C HIS A 77 15.14 -12.90 -11.97
N LYS A 78 13.81 -13.09 -12.07
CA LYS A 78 13.14 -13.67 -13.26
C LYS A 78 12.98 -12.71 -14.43
N LEU A 79 13.19 -11.40 -14.22
CA LEU A 79 13.08 -10.39 -15.27
C LEU A 79 14.39 -10.25 -16.03
N ASN A 80 14.33 -10.10 -17.34
CA ASN A 80 15.49 -9.77 -18.17
C ASN A 80 15.86 -8.28 -18.08
N ALA A 81 17.04 -7.91 -18.58
CA ALA A 81 17.53 -6.53 -18.53
C ALA A 81 16.59 -5.53 -19.22
N LYS A 82 16.00 -5.89 -20.37
CA LYS A 82 15.06 -5.05 -21.13
C LYS A 82 13.79 -4.75 -20.32
N GLN A 83 13.27 -5.71 -19.58
CA GLN A 83 12.13 -5.53 -18.68
C GLN A 83 12.48 -4.61 -17.50
N ARG A 84 13.65 -4.82 -16.87
CA ARG A 84 14.09 -3.99 -15.73
C ARG A 84 14.30 -2.53 -16.10
N LEU A 85 14.79 -2.25 -17.32
CA LEU A 85 14.96 -0.89 -17.88
C LEU A 85 13.64 -0.11 -18.05
N LYS A 86 12.48 -0.76 -17.93
CA LYS A 86 11.17 -0.08 -17.97
C LYS A 86 10.83 0.61 -16.66
N VAL A 87 11.58 0.39 -15.58
CA VAL A 87 11.34 1.03 -14.28
C VAL A 87 12.18 2.30 -14.15
N SER A 88 11.56 3.39 -13.72
CA SER A 88 12.24 4.66 -13.46
C SER A 88 11.75 5.28 -12.15
N GLY A 89 12.69 5.78 -11.35
CA GLY A 89 12.37 6.44 -10.09
C GLY A 89 12.17 7.94 -10.31
N ILE A 90 11.15 8.51 -9.68
CA ILE A 90 10.92 9.95 -9.57
C ILE A 90 11.22 10.37 -8.14
N PRO A 91 12.22 11.23 -7.90
CA PRO A 91 12.50 11.75 -6.57
C PRO A 91 11.31 12.56 -6.05
N GLY A 92 10.77 12.16 -4.90
CA GLY A 92 9.66 12.87 -4.27
C GLY A 92 9.11 12.12 -3.05
N ASP A 93 8.17 12.74 -2.36
CA ASP A 93 7.56 12.22 -1.14
C ASP A 93 6.09 12.63 -1.07
N VAL A 94 5.20 11.68 -0.81
CA VAL A 94 3.76 11.94 -0.65
C VAL A 94 3.48 12.88 0.52
N ALA A 95 4.37 12.96 1.50
CA ALA A 95 4.26 13.84 2.64
C ALA A 95 4.60 15.32 2.34
N GLN A 96 5.02 15.64 1.12
CA GLN A 96 5.41 16.99 0.70
C GLN A 96 4.33 17.61 -0.19
N PRO A 97 4.12 18.94 -0.10
CA PRO A 97 3.26 19.66 -1.04
C PRO A 97 3.70 19.40 -2.48
N GLY A 98 2.73 19.14 -3.36
CA GLY A 98 2.98 18.78 -4.74
C GLY A 98 3.83 17.52 -4.92
N LEU A 99 3.82 16.60 -3.93
CA LEU A 99 4.65 15.39 -3.87
C LEU A 99 6.18 15.66 -3.80
N GLY A 100 6.60 16.91 -3.65
CA GLY A 100 8.01 17.30 -3.70
C GLY A 100 8.73 16.94 -4.99
N ILE A 101 7.99 16.73 -6.09
CA ILE A 101 8.56 16.44 -7.42
C ILE A 101 8.89 17.76 -8.15
N SER A 102 9.86 17.72 -9.07
CA SER A 102 10.15 18.88 -9.92
C SER A 102 9.05 19.10 -10.96
N GLU A 103 8.94 20.33 -11.48
CA GLU A 103 8.00 20.68 -12.56
C GLU A 103 8.20 19.84 -13.83
N GLU A 104 9.44 19.46 -14.13
CA GLU A 104 9.75 18.55 -15.24
C GLU A 104 9.11 17.17 -15.03
N HIS A 105 9.28 16.58 -13.85
CA HIS A 105 8.67 15.29 -13.53
C HIS A 105 7.15 15.38 -13.44
N ARG A 106 6.60 16.50 -12.94
CA ARG A 106 5.16 16.75 -12.91
C ARG A 106 4.58 16.71 -14.32
N LYS A 107 5.12 17.49 -15.25
CA LYS A 107 4.68 17.50 -16.66
C LYS A 107 4.81 16.12 -17.31
N LEU A 108 5.94 15.45 -17.09
CA LEU A 108 6.16 14.09 -17.58
C LEU A 108 5.04 13.13 -17.12
N LEU A 109 4.67 13.18 -15.83
CA LEU A 109 3.60 12.34 -15.30
C LEU A 109 2.23 12.71 -15.86
N GLU A 110 1.92 14.01 -15.93
CA GLU A 110 0.66 14.53 -16.48
C GLU A 110 0.46 14.18 -17.96
N ASP A 111 1.53 14.19 -18.75
CA ASP A 111 1.49 13.95 -20.20
C ASP A 111 1.53 12.46 -20.58
N SER A 112 2.16 11.60 -19.76
CA SER A 112 2.46 10.21 -20.17
C SER A 112 1.72 9.12 -19.42
N VAL A 113 1.24 9.37 -18.20
CA VAL A 113 0.70 8.33 -17.32
C VAL A 113 -0.73 7.97 -17.69
N ASN A 114 -1.00 6.66 -17.72
CA ASN A 114 -2.33 6.12 -17.93
C ASN A 114 -2.90 5.45 -16.68
N ILE A 115 -2.05 4.89 -15.83
CA ILE A 115 -2.50 4.04 -14.71
C ILE A 115 -1.79 4.48 -13.45
N VAL A 116 -2.53 4.74 -12.37
CA VAL A 116 -1.98 5.16 -11.08
C VAL A 116 -2.28 4.10 -10.01
N PHE A 117 -1.23 3.65 -9.31
CA PHE A 117 -1.35 2.85 -8.09
C PHE A 117 -0.90 3.67 -6.88
N HIS A 118 -1.86 4.06 -6.05
CA HIS A 118 -1.55 4.75 -4.80
C HIS A 118 -1.50 3.77 -3.62
N ALA A 119 -0.30 3.24 -3.35
CA ALA A 119 -0.04 2.31 -2.25
C ALA A 119 0.90 2.86 -1.17
N ALA A 120 1.40 4.10 -1.31
CA ALA A 120 2.18 4.74 -0.25
C ALA A 120 1.31 4.98 0.99
N ALA A 121 1.77 4.46 2.12
CA ALA A 121 1.21 4.72 3.44
C ALA A 121 2.28 4.48 4.50
N THR A 122 2.15 5.14 5.66
CA THR A 122 2.75 4.59 6.88
C THR A 122 1.81 3.50 7.40
N VAL A 123 2.37 2.30 7.60
CA VAL A 123 1.66 1.11 8.10
C VAL A 123 2.06 0.77 9.53
N ARG A 124 2.81 1.66 10.19
CA ARG A 124 3.20 1.51 11.59
C ARG A 124 2.01 1.86 12.46
N PHE A 125 1.65 0.95 13.37
CA PHE A 125 0.48 1.15 14.26
C PHE A 125 0.74 2.14 15.39
N ASP A 126 2.01 2.45 15.66
CA ASP A 126 2.50 3.39 16.66
C ASP A 126 2.96 4.73 16.05
N GLU A 127 2.68 4.98 14.77
CA GLU A 127 3.06 6.25 14.13
C GLU A 127 2.30 7.42 14.78
N PRO A 128 2.99 8.52 15.14
CA PRO A 128 2.34 9.72 15.65
C PRO A 128 1.26 10.24 14.69
N LEU A 129 0.13 10.69 15.25
CA LEU A 129 -1.03 11.08 14.47
C LEU A 129 -0.71 12.14 13.39
N PRO A 130 0.06 13.23 13.65
CA PRO A 130 0.44 14.19 12.59
C PRO A 130 1.15 13.55 11.42
N THR A 131 2.09 12.65 11.69
CA THR A 131 2.87 11.96 10.66
C THR A 131 1.98 11.04 9.85
N ALA A 132 1.10 10.28 10.52
CA ALA A 132 0.13 9.41 9.85
C ALA A 132 -0.85 10.20 8.97
N VAL A 133 -1.37 11.32 9.47
CA VAL A 133 -2.28 12.21 8.72
C VAL A 133 -1.57 12.83 7.51
N ASN A 134 -0.35 13.33 7.68
CA ASN A 134 0.39 13.93 6.58
C ASN A 134 0.68 12.92 5.45
N ILE A 135 1.03 11.68 5.79
CA ILE A 135 1.35 10.65 4.79
C ILE A 135 0.08 10.05 4.17
N ASN A 136 -0.85 9.59 5.00
CA ASN A 136 -1.97 8.76 4.54
C ASN A 136 -3.18 9.59 4.08
N VAL A 137 -3.34 10.84 4.55
CA VAL A 137 -4.49 11.68 4.23
C VAL A 137 -4.08 12.82 3.30
N ALA A 138 -3.17 13.69 3.74
CA ALA A 138 -2.70 14.80 2.91
C ALA A 138 -1.97 14.28 1.66
N GLY A 139 -1.10 13.27 1.81
CA GLY A 139 -0.45 12.64 0.68
C GLY A 139 -1.39 11.94 -0.30
N THR A 140 -2.54 11.43 0.14
CA THR A 140 -3.58 10.95 -0.78
C THR A 140 -4.18 12.10 -1.58
N LYS A 141 -4.46 13.24 -0.93
CA LYS A 141 -4.96 14.44 -1.64
C LYS A 141 -3.98 14.89 -2.74
N GLU A 142 -2.68 14.97 -2.43
CA GLU A 142 -1.65 15.36 -3.40
C GLU A 142 -1.60 14.45 -4.64
N ILE A 143 -1.89 13.16 -4.47
CA ILE A 143 -1.97 12.21 -5.60
C ILE A 143 -3.19 12.49 -6.48
N PHE A 144 -4.34 12.80 -5.87
CA PHE A 144 -5.53 13.15 -6.62
C PHE A 144 -5.39 14.51 -7.33
N ASP A 145 -4.73 15.48 -6.70
CA ASP A 145 -4.41 16.77 -7.32
C ASP A 145 -3.52 16.58 -8.56
N LEU A 146 -2.51 15.71 -8.50
CA LEU A 146 -1.69 15.35 -9.66
C LEU A 146 -2.50 14.58 -10.72
N ALA A 147 -3.30 13.60 -10.31
CA ALA A 147 -4.06 12.74 -11.22
C ALA A 147 -5.10 13.52 -12.03
N ARG A 148 -5.66 14.59 -11.47
CA ARG A 148 -6.63 15.44 -12.16
C ARG A 148 -6.07 16.16 -13.39
N ASN A 149 -4.75 16.33 -13.45
CA ASN A 149 -4.06 16.92 -14.59
C ASN A 149 -3.54 15.87 -15.59
N MET A 150 -3.71 14.57 -15.33
CA MET A 150 -3.24 13.51 -16.21
C MET A 150 -4.16 13.35 -17.43
N ARG A 151 -3.66 13.68 -18.62
CA ARG A 151 -4.47 13.77 -19.85
C ARG A 151 -4.96 12.44 -20.38
N HIS A 152 -4.30 11.35 -19.99
CA HIS A 152 -4.56 10.01 -20.53
C HIS A 152 -4.84 9.00 -19.42
N LEU A 153 -5.27 9.47 -18.24
CA LEU A 153 -5.61 8.63 -17.11
C LEU A 153 -6.78 7.70 -17.48
N LYS A 154 -6.54 6.40 -17.31
CA LYS A 154 -7.49 5.32 -17.55
C LYS A 154 -7.95 4.66 -16.26
N ALA A 155 -7.09 4.60 -15.26
CA ALA A 155 -7.46 4.06 -13.96
C ALA A 155 -6.56 4.55 -12.82
N LEU A 156 -7.15 4.78 -11.65
CA LEU A 156 -6.47 5.08 -10.39
C LEU A 156 -6.98 4.14 -9.30
N VAL A 157 -6.09 3.32 -8.75
CA VAL A 157 -6.39 2.47 -7.59
C VAL A 157 -5.80 3.09 -6.34
N HIS A 158 -6.65 3.42 -5.38
CA HIS A 158 -6.26 3.74 -4.02
C HIS A 158 -6.22 2.47 -3.16
N VAL A 159 -5.05 2.15 -2.59
CA VAL A 159 -4.92 1.00 -1.68
C VAL A 159 -5.25 1.44 -0.26
N SER A 160 -6.43 1.04 0.21
CA SER A 160 -6.87 1.18 1.60
C SER A 160 -6.56 -0.11 2.39
N THR A 161 -7.45 -0.53 3.28
CA THR A 161 -7.31 -1.73 4.12
C THR A 161 -8.69 -2.23 4.53
N ALA A 162 -8.87 -3.55 4.59
CA ALA A 162 -10.13 -4.16 5.06
C ALA A 162 -10.47 -3.81 6.52
N PHE A 163 -9.50 -3.26 7.27
CA PHE A 163 -9.66 -2.88 8.66
C PHE A 163 -10.08 -1.41 8.86
N SER A 164 -10.20 -0.60 7.80
CA SER A 164 -10.50 0.84 7.90
C SER A 164 -11.78 1.13 8.71
N ASN A 165 -12.74 0.19 8.63
CA ASN A 165 -14.02 0.25 9.31
C ASN A 165 -14.23 -0.88 10.33
N CYS A 166 -13.16 -1.36 10.98
CA CYS A 166 -13.21 -2.47 11.94
C CYS A 166 -14.04 -2.22 13.22
N GLN A 167 -14.55 -1.01 13.42
CA GLN A 167 -15.53 -0.71 14.47
C GLN A 167 -16.95 -1.21 14.15
N LEU A 168 -17.21 -1.59 12.89
CA LEU A 168 -18.47 -2.15 12.41
C LEU A 168 -18.42 -3.67 12.42
N ASP A 169 -19.56 -4.31 12.68
CA ASP A 169 -19.67 -5.78 12.68
C ASP A 169 -19.67 -6.38 11.26
N GLU A 170 -20.21 -5.63 10.28
CA GLU A 170 -20.27 -6.00 8.87
C GLU A 170 -19.63 -4.91 8.02
N ILE A 171 -18.73 -5.30 7.11
CA ILE A 171 -18.04 -4.39 6.19
C ILE A 171 -18.36 -4.81 4.76
N ARG A 172 -19.08 -3.96 4.04
CA ARG A 172 -19.49 -4.11 2.65
C ARG A 172 -18.56 -3.34 1.71
N GLU A 173 -18.77 -3.54 0.41
CA GLU A 173 -18.05 -2.86 -0.68
C GLU A 173 -18.69 -1.49 -0.96
N GLU A 174 -18.74 -0.65 0.07
CA GLU A 174 -19.26 0.71 0.03
C GLU A 174 -18.31 1.66 0.76
N ILE A 175 -18.41 2.96 0.47
CA ILE A 175 -17.66 3.98 1.21
C ILE A 175 -18.44 4.36 2.46
N TYR A 176 -17.82 4.20 3.62
CA TYR A 176 -18.43 4.53 4.90
C TYR A 176 -18.22 6.01 5.24
N ASP A 177 -19.14 6.56 6.05
CA ASP A 177 -18.93 7.89 6.59
C ASP A 177 -17.66 7.94 7.44
N PRO A 178 -16.78 8.93 7.17
CA PRO A 178 -15.54 9.05 7.91
C PRO A 178 -15.82 9.56 9.33
N PRO A 179 -14.89 9.33 10.27
CA PRO A 179 -14.99 9.93 11.61
C PRO A 179 -14.91 11.46 11.56
N THR A 180 -14.24 12.01 10.55
CA THR A 180 -14.11 13.45 10.31
C THR A 180 -13.70 13.70 8.87
N THR A 181 -13.90 14.92 8.36
CA THR A 181 -13.39 15.33 7.04
C THR A 181 -11.86 15.45 7.06
N HIS A 182 -11.19 15.12 5.97
CA HIS A 182 -9.75 15.28 5.84
C HIS A 182 -9.25 16.70 6.16
N GLN A 183 -9.99 17.75 5.76
CA GLN A 183 -9.62 19.16 6.00
C GLN A 183 -9.53 19.47 7.50
N LYS A 184 -10.56 19.12 8.27
CA LYS A 184 -10.58 19.31 9.74
C LYS A 184 -9.44 18.55 10.41
N LEU A 185 -9.16 17.32 9.98
CA LEU A 185 -8.10 16.51 10.57
C LEU A 185 -6.70 17.08 10.27
N ILE A 186 -6.44 17.50 9.04
CA ILE A 186 -5.19 18.16 8.66
C ILE A 186 -5.01 19.43 9.50
N GLN A 187 -6.02 20.29 9.56
CA GLN A 187 -5.98 21.52 10.35
C GLN A 187 -5.73 21.24 11.84
N LEU A 188 -6.40 20.24 12.42
CA LEU A 188 -6.21 19.83 13.81
C LEU A 188 -4.74 19.47 14.08
N THR A 189 -4.16 18.61 13.24
CA THR A 189 -2.76 18.17 13.43
C THR A 189 -1.72 19.25 13.20
N GLN A 190 -2.05 20.29 12.44
CA GLN A 190 -1.18 21.45 12.20
C GLN A 190 -1.30 22.51 13.29
N SER A 191 -2.45 22.59 13.97
CA SER A 191 -2.76 23.66 14.92
C SER A 191 -2.48 23.29 16.37
N ILE A 192 -2.32 22.00 16.68
CA ILE A 192 -2.15 21.51 18.05
C ILE A 192 -0.69 21.08 18.28
N GLU A 193 -0.12 21.49 19.42
CA GLU A 193 1.20 21.04 19.86
C GLU A 193 1.26 19.52 20.05
N GLY A 194 2.36 18.90 19.62
CA GLY A 194 2.49 17.44 19.58
C GLY A 194 2.26 16.72 20.91
N LYS A 195 2.63 17.32 22.04
CA LYS A 195 2.42 16.72 23.37
C LYS A 195 0.93 16.61 23.71
N PHE A 196 0.19 17.71 23.58
CA PHE A 196 -1.25 17.73 23.83
C PHE A 196 -1.98 16.84 22.81
N LEU A 197 -1.55 16.86 21.55
CA LEU A 197 -2.14 16.00 20.52
C LEU A 197 -2.00 14.51 20.85
N ASN A 198 -0.86 14.09 21.40
CA ASN A 198 -0.67 12.70 21.82
C ASN A 198 -1.60 12.31 22.97
N GLU A 199 -1.86 13.23 23.92
CA GLU A 199 -2.78 12.99 25.03
C GLU A 199 -4.24 12.83 24.56
N ILE A 200 -4.66 13.59 23.53
CA ILE A 200 -6.02 13.49 22.97
C ILE A 200 -6.16 12.46 21.84
N THR A 201 -5.06 11.91 21.31
CA THR A 201 -5.10 10.93 20.20
C THR A 201 -6.00 9.74 20.50
N PRO A 202 -5.98 9.10 21.69
CA PRO A 202 -6.90 8.00 22.00
C PRO A 202 -8.38 8.37 21.88
N ILE A 203 -8.74 9.64 22.14
CA ILE A 203 -10.11 10.15 21.98
C ILE A 203 -10.44 10.31 20.50
N ILE A 204 -9.50 10.86 19.72
CA ILE A 204 -9.64 11.05 18.26
C ILE A 204 -9.84 9.71 17.53
N LEU A 205 -9.15 8.65 17.96
CA LEU A 205 -9.26 7.33 17.33
C LEU A 205 -10.62 6.66 17.54
N GLU A 206 -11.45 7.15 18.47
CA GLU A 206 -12.75 6.58 18.84
C GLU A 206 -12.64 5.08 19.15
N LYS A 207 -13.31 4.22 18.38
CA LYS A 207 -13.29 2.76 18.51
C LYS A 207 -12.21 2.07 17.68
N ARG A 208 -11.37 2.83 16.96
CA ARG A 208 -10.35 2.26 16.07
C ARG A 208 -9.08 1.95 16.84
N PRO A 209 -8.40 0.82 16.55
CA PRO A 209 -7.31 0.32 17.37
C PRO A 209 -6.00 1.11 17.25
N ASN A 210 -5.81 1.90 16.18
CA ASN A 210 -4.57 2.63 15.92
C ASN A 210 -4.74 3.75 14.88
N THR A 211 -3.72 4.60 14.78
CA THR A 211 -3.64 5.74 13.84
C THR A 211 -3.67 5.31 12.37
N TYR A 212 -3.12 4.13 12.04
CA TYR A 212 -3.14 3.60 10.67
C TYR A 212 -4.58 3.35 10.17
N VAL A 213 -5.37 2.59 10.93
CA VAL A 213 -6.76 2.28 10.58
C VAL A 213 -7.59 3.56 10.48
N TYR A 214 -7.43 4.46 11.44
CA TYR A 214 -8.12 5.74 11.47
C TYR A 214 -7.79 6.60 10.25
N THR A 215 -6.51 6.78 9.93
CA THR A 215 -6.10 7.60 8.79
C THR A 215 -6.46 6.97 7.45
N LYS A 216 -6.53 5.64 7.33
CA LYS A 216 -7.06 4.98 6.14
C LYS A 216 -8.56 5.19 5.95
N ALA A 217 -9.35 5.18 7.01
CA ALA A 217 -10.77 5.53 6.92
C ALA A 217 -10.96 6.97 6.44
N VAL A 218 -10.17 7.92 6.95
CA VAL A 218 -10.23 9.33 6.51
C VAL A 218 -9.69 9.50 5.09
N ALA A 219 -8.68 8.74 4.68
CA ALA A 219 -8.17 8.75 3.31
C ALA A 219 -9.24 8.29 2.29
N GLU A 220 -10.12 7.36 2.66
CA GLU A 220 -11.25 6.97 1.79
C GLU A 220 -12.24 8.12 1.58
N GLU A 221 -12.41 9.03 2.55
CA GLU A 221 -13.18 10.26 2.31
C GLU A 221 -12.46 11.24 1.38
N VAL A 222 -11.12 11.32 1.43
CA VAL A 222 -10.36 12.06 0.39
C VAL A 222 -10.68 11.47 -0.98
N VAL A 223 -10.65 10.15 -1.11
CA VAL A 223 -10.97 9.47 -2.37
C VAL A 223 -12.40 9.80 -2.80
N ARG A 224 -13.40 9.66 -1.93
CA ARG A 224 -14.81 10.00 -2.21
C ARG A 224 -14.99 11.44 -2.69
N THR A 225 -14.33 12.39 -2.04
CA THR A 225 -14.49 13.83 -2.35
C THR A 225 -13.68 14.29 -3.55
N GLN A 226 -12.56 13.63 -3.84
CA GLN A 226 -11.65 14.03 -4.93
C GLN A 226 -11.85 13.23 -6.22
N SER A 227 -12.55 12.10 -6.20
CA SER A 227 -12.70 11.20 -7.35
C SER A 227 -13.63 11.71 -8.45
N LYS A 228 -14.44 12.76 -8.21
CA LYS A 228 -15.39 13.26 -9.21
C LYS A 228 -14.67 13.57 -10.52
N GLY A 229 -15.09 12.90 -11.59
CA GLY A 229 -14.52 13.01 -12.94
C GLY A 229 -13.24 12.20 -13.18
N LEU A 230 -12.87 11.27 -12.29
CA LEU A 230 -11.70 10.42 -12.40
C LEU A 230 -12.08 8.92 -12.35
N PRO A 231 -11.40 8.05 -13.11
CA PRO A 231 -11.65 6.61 -13.11
C PRO A 231 -11.00 5.95 -11.88
N VAL A 232 -11.67 6.03 -10.73
CA VAL A 232 -11.09 5.69 -9.42
C VAL A 232 -11.73 4.45 -8.82
N SER A 233 -10.92 3.60 -8.20
CA SER A 233 -11.38 2.53 -7.31
C SER A 233 -10.62 2.50 -5.99
N ILE A 234 -11.29 1.98 -4.96
CA ILE A 234 -10.71 1.71 -3.65
C ILE A 234 -10.49 0.21 -3.52
N PHE A 235 -9.26 -0.20 -3.26
CA PHE A 235 -8.90 -1.58 -2.99
C PHE A 235 -8.58 -1.76 -1.51
N ARG A 236 -9.36 -2.58 -0.80
CA ARG A 236 -9.21 -2.88 0.64
C ARG A 236 -8.64 -4.30 0.84
N PRO A 237 -7.31 -4.48 0.85
CA PRO A 237 -6.72 -5.77 1.17
C PRO A 237 -6.82 -6.09 2.67
N ALA A 238 -7.03 -7.36 2.99
CA ALA A 238 -6.81 -7.93 4.32
C ALA A 238 -5.35 -8.35 4.53
N ILE A 239 -4.98 -8.64 5.79
CA ILE A 239 -3.69 -9.25 6.12
C ILE A 239 -3.74 -10.73 5.66
N GLY A 240 -2.95 -11.11 4.66
CA GLY A 240 -3.00 -12.46 4.11
C GLY A 240 -1.68 -12.93 3.50
N LYS A 241 -1.41 -14.24 3.63
CA LYS A 241 -0.20 -14.92 3.15
C LYS A 241 -0.03 -14.93 1.62
N ASN A 242 -1.04 -14.54 0.84
CA ASN A 242 -1.04 -14.71 -0.62
C ASN A 242 -1.09 -13.37 -1.38
N ILE A 243 -0.01 -12.61 -1.24
CA ILE A 243 0.16 -11.28 -1.84
C ILE A 243 0.06 -11.29 -3.38
N LEU A 244 0.39 -12.41 -4.02
CA LEU A 244 0.25 -12.56 -5.47
C LEU A 244 -1.21 -12.48 -5.92
N LYS A 245 -2.15 -13.03 -5.14
CA LYS A 245 -3.58 -12.92 -5.43
C LYS A 245 -4.12 -11.51 -5.15
N VAL A 246 -3.58 -10.80 -4.15
CA VAL A 246 -3.87 -9.37 -3.88
C VAL A 246 -3.48 -8.50 -5.09
N ILE A 247 -2.35 -8.83 -5.71
CA ILE A 247 -1.82 -8.13 -6.88
C ILE A 247 -2.63 -8.46 -8.14
N LEU A 248 -2.99 -9.73 -8.33
CA LEU A 248 -3.88 -10.12 -9.43
C LEU A 248 -5.24 -9.45 -9.32
N ALA A 249 -5.80 -9.33 -8.11
CA ALA A 249 -7.04 -8.60 -7.87
C ALA A 249 -6.92 -7.13 -8.26
N GLN A 250 -5.85 -6.44 -7.86
CA GLN A 250 -5.58 -5.06 -8.29
C GLN A 250 -5.51 -4.93 -9.83
N ILE A 251 -4.86 -5.89 -10.50
CA ILE A 251 -4.76 -5.90 -11.96
C ILE A 251 -6.14 -6.12 -12.62
N LEU A 252 -6.96 -7.02 -12.06
CA LEU A 252 -8.31 -7.31 -12.55
C LEU A 252 -9.26 -6.12 -12.37
N ILE A 253 -9.16 -5.44 -11.22
CA ILE A 253 -9.93 -4.22 -10.94
C ILE A 253 -9.66 -3.15 -11.99
N MET A 254 -8.41 -3.02 -12.45
CA MET A 254 -8.07 -2.06 -13.49
C MET A 254 -8.74 -2.40 -14.83
N GLN A 255 -8.76 -3.69 -15.19
CA GLN A 255 -9.43 -4.13 -16.40
C GLN A 255 -10.94 -3.84 -16.32
N SER A 256 -11.58 -4.11 -15.17
CA SER A 256 -13.02 -3.83 -15.02
C SER A 256 -13.35 -2.33 -15.09
N ILE A 257 -12.44 -1.45 -14.65
CA ILE A 257 -12.61 0.00 -14.79
C ILE A 257 -12.58 0.40 -16.26
N GLU A 258 -11.64 -0.14 -17.05
CA GLU A 258 -11.57 0.15 -18.48
C GLU A 258 -12.77 -0.45 -19.24
N ASP A 259 -13.16 -1.69 -18.94
CA ASP A 259 -14.30 -2.35 -19.58
C ASP A 259 -15.60 -1.59 -19.31
N ALA A 260 -15.77 -1.05 -18.10
CA ALA A 260 -16.88 -0.15 -17.77
C ALA A 260 -16.86 1.13 -18.62
N ASN A 261 -15.68 1.74 -18.81
CA ASN A 261 -15.52 2.95 -19.62
C ASN A 261 -15.58 2.71 -21.15
N GLN A 262 -15.45 1.46 -21.64
CA GLN A 262 -15.45 1.13 -23.08
C GLN A 262 -16.81 0.71 -23.64
N ASN A 263 -17.77 0.28 -22.80
CA ASN A 263 -19.12 -0.09 -23.23
C ASN A 263 -20.02 1.11 -23.60
N GLU A 264 -19.52 2.34 -23.49
CA GLU A 264 -20.29 3.59 -23.64
C GLU A 264 -20.10 4.26 -25.02
N ASN A 265 -20.16 3.48 -26.11
CA ASN A 265 -20.24 4.00 -27.48
C ASN A 265 -21.65 4.55 -27.84
N GLU A 266 -22.40 5.06 -26.86
CA GLU A 266 -23.58 5.90 -27.05
C GLU A 266 -23.18 7.38 -26.81
N PRO A 267 -23.82 8.36 -27.48
CA PRO A 267 -23.26 9.70 -27.63
C PRO A 267 -23.15 10.43 -26.29
N ALA A 268 -21.91 10.61 -25.81
CA ALA A 268 -21.42 11.61 -24.85
C ALA A 268 -22.48 12.24 -23.92
N GLU A 269 -23.15 11.43 -23.11
CA GLU A 269 -23.55 11.89 -21.78
C GLU A 269 -22.33 11.73 -20.88
N GLU A 270 -21.87 12.82 -20.27
CA GLU A 270 -20.78 12.80 -19.29
C GLU A 270 -21.08 11.75 -18.20
N VAL A 271 -20.36 10.63 -18.22
CA VAL A 271 -20.46 9.66 -17.12
C VAL A 271 -19.79 10.24 -15.90
N VAL A 272 -20.64 10.85 -15.09
CA VAL A 272 -20.33 11.23 -13.71
C VAL A 272 -20.18 9.93 -12.93
N HIS A 273 -18.95 9.45 -12.75
CA HIS A 273 -18.65 8.49 -11.67
C HIS A 273 -19.04 9.17 -10.34
N GLU A 274 -20.26 8.93 -9.87
CA GLU A 274 -20.78 9.56 -8.65
C GLU A 274 -20.02 9.08 -7.41
N GLU A 275 -19.65 7.80 -7.34
CA GLU A 275 -18.84 7.23 -6.26
C GLU A 275 -17.83 6.17 -6.75
N PRO A 276 -16.59 6.14 -6.21
CA PRO A 276 -15.59 5.12 -6.52
C PRO A 276 -16.05 3.70 -6.18
N THR A 277 -15.81 2.75 -7.09
CA THR A 277 -16.05 1.33 -6.79
C THR A 277 -15.09 0.84 -5.71
N VAL A 278 -15.63 0.12 -4.73
CA VAL A 278 -14.88 -0.44 -3.60
C VAL A 278 -14.72 -1.95 -3.78
N TYR A 279 -13.52 -2.47 -3.56
CA TYR A 279 -13.24 -3.90 -3.64
C TYR A 279 -12.63 -4.38 -2.33
N ASN A 280 -13.34 -5.29 -1.64
CA ASN A 280 -12.88 -5.92 -0.41
C ASN A 280 -12.14 -7.20 -0.74
N TYR A 281 -10.81 -7.18 -0.61
CA TYR A 281 -9.99 -8.35 -0.86
C TYR A 281 -9.60 -9.04 0.44
N VAL A 282 -10.40 -10.04 0.84
CA VAL A 282 -10.13 -10.91 1.98
C VAL A 282 -9.54 -12.24 1.50
N SER A 283 -8.71 -12.89 2.32
CA SER A 283 -8.24 -14.25 2.00
C SER A 283 -9.44 -15.18 1.95
N SER A 284 -9.84 -15.58 0.73
CA SER A 284 -10.77 -16.66 0.40
C SER A 284 -11.81 -17.00 1.46
N THR A 285 -13.07 -16.62 1.24
CA THR A 285 -14.21 -17.21 1.95
C THR A 285 -14.33 -18.73 1.69
N GLN A 286 -13.65 -19.26 0.67
CA GLN A 286 -13.50 -20.68 0.45
C GLN A 286 -12.34 -21.22 1.32
N ARG A 287 -12.68 -21.97 2.36
CA ARG A 287 -11.77 -22.50 3.41
C ARG A 287 -11.22 -21.39 4.33
N PRO A 288 -12.10 -20.69 5.09
CA PRO A 288 -11.63 -19.78 6.12
C PRO A 288 -10.76 -20.56 7.10
N ILE A 289 -9.56 -20.04 7.38
CA ILE A 289 -8.72 -20.59 8.43
C ILE A 289 -9.10 -19.92 9.74
N THR A 290 -9.50 -20.72 10.72
CA THR A 290 -9.74 -20.22 12.07
C THR A 290 -8.43 -19.77 12.71
N TRP A 291 -8.48 -18.83 13.66
CA TRP A 291 -7.31 -18.49 14.48
C TRP A 291 -6.68 -19.73 15.14
N LYS A 292 -7.51 -20.73 15.48
CA LYS A 292 -7.06 -22.03 16.02
C LYS A 292 -6.24 -22.82 15.00
N GLU A 293 -6.69 -22.92 13.76
CA GLU A 293 -5.95 -23.58 12.68
C GLU A 293 -4.70 -22.79 12.29
N PHE A 294 -4.76 -21.46 12.26
CA PHE A 294 -3.59 -20.62 12.06
C PHE A 294 -2.54 -20.87 13.13
N SER A 295 -2.91 -20.86 14.42
CA SER A 295 -2.01 -21.18 15.52
C SER A 295 -1.42 -22.57 15.40
N LYS A 296 -2.24 -23.57 15.04
CA LYS A 296 -1.76 -24.95 14.84
C LYS A 296 -0.74 -25.02 13.70
N LEU A 297 -1.03 -24.42 12.54
CA LEU A 297 -0.11 -24.41 11.40
C LEU A 297 1.18 -23.63 11.72
N ALA A 298 1.07 -22.52 12.43
CA ALA A 298 2.21 -21.71 12.79
C ALA A 298 3.12 -22.40 13.82
N LEU A 299 2.55 -23.16 14.76
CA LEU A 299 3.32 -24.03 15.67
C LEU A 299 3.92 -25.24 14.92
N THR A 300 3.21 -25.81 13.96
CA THR A 300 3.68 -27.00 13.21
C THR A 300 4.83 -26.67 12.26
N HIS A 301 4.78 -25.52 11.59
CA HIS A 301 5.76 -25.14 10.55
C HIS A 301 6.71 -24.01 10.98
N GLY A 302 6.50 -23.40 12.15
CA GLY A 302 7.29 -22.24 12.60
C GLY A 302 8.77 -22.55 12.82
N GLU A 303 9.11 -23.81 13.13
CA GLU A 303 10.49 -24.26 13.28
C GLU A 303 11.20 -24.43 11.93
N GLU A 304 10.45 -24.68 10.84
CA GLU A 304 11.00 -24.83 9.48
C GLU A 304 11.33 -23.47 8.84
N CYS A 305 10.73 -22.38 9.33
CA CYS A 305 10.92 -21.01 8.84
C CYS A 305 11.06 -20.03 10.03
N PRO A 306 12.16 -20.11 10.80
CA PRO A 306 12.33 -19.29 11.98
C PRO A 306 12.44 -17.80 11.61
N PRO A 307 11.94 -16.87 12.46
CA PRO A 307 12.10 -15.44 12.22
C PRO A 307 13.58 -15.06 12.26
N SER A 308 14.05 -14.28 11.28
CA SER A 308 15.45 -13.86 11.17
C SER A 308 15.94 -12.98 12.34
N GLN A 309 15.03 -12.50 13.19
CA GLN A 309 15.31 -11.70 14.39
C GLN A 309 14.78 -12.33 15.69
N GLY A 310 14.26 -13.57 15.64
CA GLY A 310 13.72 -14.25 16.81
C GLY A 310 14.83 -14.89 17.65
N ILE A 311 15.03 -14.42 18.89
CA ILE A 311 16.00 -15.02 19.84
C ILE A 311 15.45 -16.33 20.44
N TRP A 312 14.12 -16.46 20.53
CA TRP A 312 13.42 -17.63 21.07
C TRP A 312 12.55 -18.29 19.99
N CYS A 313 12.44 -19.62 20.08
CA CYS A 313 11.65 -20.40 19.14
C CYS A 313 10.15 -20.09 19.25
N PHE A 314 9.46 -20.27 18.13
CA PHE A 314 8.14 -19.74 17.79
C PHE A 314 7.05 -20.16 18.79
N CYS A 315 6.75 -19.33 19.79
CA CYS A 315 5.61 -19.51 20.70
C CYS A 315 4.50 -18.51 20.33
N LEU A 316 3.38 -19.00 19.80
CA LEU A 316 2.22 -18.19 19.43
C LEU A 316 1.03 -18.52 20.34
N THR A 317 0.74 -17.65 21.30
CA THR A 317 -0.45 -17.74 22.14
C THR A 317 -1.39 -16.57 21.85
N LEU A 318 -2.53 -16.85 21.23
CA LEU A 318 -3.55 -15.86 20.91
C LEU A 318 -4.52 -15.69 22.08
N ASN A 319 -4.73 -14.44 22.52
CA ASN A 319 -5.70 -14.13 23.58
C ASN A 319 -6.59 -12.96 23.22
N LYS A 320 -7.86 -13.06 23.59
CA LYS A 320 -8.88 -12.03 23.35
C LYS A 320 -8.89 -10.94 24.44
N TYR A 321 -8.32 -11.23 25.61
CA TYR A 321 -8.40 -10.37 26.78
C TYR A 321 -7.12 -9.58 26.99
N PHE A 322 -7.26 -8.25 27.08
CA PHE A 322 -6.14 -7.31 27.24
C PHE A 322 -5.29 -7.61 28.49
N LEU A 323 -5.94 -7.92 29.62
CA LEU A 323 -5.24 -8.24 30.87
C LEU A 323 -4.35 -9.49 30.72
N ILE A 324 -4.86 -10.52 30.05
CA ILE A 324 -4.12 -11.76 29.82
C ILE A 324 -2.94 -11.51 28.88
N HIS A 325 -3.13 -10.71 27.82
CA HIS A 325 -2.04 -10.28 26.95
C HIS A 325 -0.93 -9.57 27.75
N TYR A 326 -1.30 -8.65 28.64
CA TYR A 326 -0.32 -7.92 29.47
C TYR A 326 0.47 -8.86 30.40
N LEU A 327 -0.19 -9.86 31.00
CA LEU A 327 0.50 -10.89 31.78
C LEU A 327 1.49 -11.69 30.91
N TYR A 328 1.11 -12.09 29.70
CA TYR A 328 2.04 -12.75 28.79
C TYR A 328 3.25 -11.88 28.45
N VAL A 329 3.05 -10.58 28.21
CA VAL A 329 4.16 -9.66 27.96
C VAL A 329 5.13 -9.60 29.14
N ILE A 330 4.61 -9.52 30.37
CA ILE A 330 5.46 -9.52 31.58
C ILE A 330 6.25 -10.83 31.70
N PHE A 331 5.57 -11.98 31.63
CA PHE A 331 6.19 -13.26 31.95
C PHE A 331 7.01 -13.86 30.80
N MET A 332 6.62 -13.63 29.54
CA MET A 332 7.25 -14.25 28.38
C MET A 332 8.23 -13.32 27.66
N HIS A 333 8.15 -12.00 27.87
CA HIS A 333 9.06 -11.04 27.25
C HIS A 333 9.88 -10.27 28.29
N PHE A 334 9.24 -9.56 29.22
CA PHE A 334 9.94 -8.61 30.11
C PHE A 334 10.83 -9.29 31.16
N LEU A 335 10.28 -10.26 31.91
CA LEU A 335 11.04 -10.99 32.95
C LEU A 335 12.20 -11.82 32.36
N PRO A 336 12.02 -12.56 31.24
CA PRO A 336 13.13 -13.24 30.57
C PRO A 336 14.21 -12.28 30.07
N ALA A 337 13.82 -11.13 29.51
CA ALA A 337 14.78 -10.11 29.05
C ALA A 337 15.63 -9.59 30.21
N ILE A 338 14.99 -9.15 31.31
CA ILE A 338 15.71 -8.68 32.53
C ILE A 338 16.68 -9.76 33.05
N LYS A 339 16.25 -11.02 33.06
CA LYS A 339 17.10 -12.13 33.52
C LYS A 339 18.30 -12.33 32.59
N MET A 340 18.10 -12.30 31.29
CA MET A 340 19.16 -12.47 30.29
C MET A 340 20.15 -11.31 30.33
N ASP A 341 19.68 -10.07 30.44
CA ASP A 341 20.52 -8.88 30.58
C ASP A 341 21.29 -8.89 31.90
N GLY A 342 20.67 -9.33 33.00
CA GLY A 342 21.33 -9.53 34.28
C GLY A 342 22.48 -10.54 34.19
N ILE A 343 22.26 -11.67 33.52
CA ILE A 343 23.30 -12.68 33.26
C ILE A 343 24.40 -12.08 32.36
N ALA A 344 24.03 -11.39 31.28
CA ALA A 344 24.99 -10.77 30.36
C ALA A 344 25.89 -9.76 31.08
N MET A 345 25.33 -8.95 31.98
CA MET A 345 26.08 -8.00 32.81
C MET A 345 27.05 -8.69 33.77
N ILE A 346 26.67 -9.82 34.38
CA ILE A 346 27.57 -10.62 35.23
C ILE A 346 28.79 -11.14 34.44
N PHE A 347 28.62 -11.42 33.15
CA PHE A 347 29.70 -11.85 32.25
C PHE A 347 30.37 -10.68 31.49
N GLY A 348 30.17 -9.43 31.91
CA GLY A 348 30.83 -8.25 31.36
C GLY A 348 30.35 -7.81 29.98
N LYS A 349 29.20 -8.32 29.52
CA LYS A 349 28.54 -7.88 28.28
C LYS A 349 27.54 -6.75 28.58
N LYS A 350 27.38 -5.80 27.66
CA LYS A 350 26.35 -4.75 27.76
C LYS A 350 24.96 -5.36 27.56
N ALA A 351 24.00 -4.94 28.39
CA ALA A 351 22.58 -5.27 28.23
C ALA A 351 22.06 -4.77 26.87
N GLN A 352 21.13 -5.51 26.25
CA GLN A 352 20.62 -5.23 24.90
C GLN A 352 19.24 -4.57 24.90
#